data_AF-A0AAU1U078-F1
#
_entry.id   AF-A0AAU1U078-F1
#
_cell.length_a   1.000
_cell.length_b   1.000
_cell.length_c   1.000
_cell.angle_alpha   90.00
_cell.angle_beta   90.00
_cell.angle_gamma   90.00
#
_symmetry.space_group_name_H-M   'P 1'
#
loop_
_entity.id
_entity.type
_entity.pdbx_description
1 polymer ?
#
loop_
_entity_poly.entity_id
_entity_poly.type
_entity_poly.pdbx_seq_one_letter_code
_entity_poly.pdbx_strand_id
1 'polypeptide(L)'
;MTSVLPTYMARMDSDDPARALELLVPEFRFHIALPGREATGRSKDDFAAYIAGRNAVERVHKILRHSCDGDLETVYGMVIESGKAVGSFLSAAVVTPDGHMARYQSYFTTTYDLIDLPE
;
A
#
# COMPACT_ATOMS: atom_id res chain seq x y z
N MET A 1 -9.28 16.34 6.09
CA MET A 1 -8.32 15.39 6.68
C MET A 1 -7.36 14.97 5.59
N THR A 2 -6.07 14.85 5.88
CA THR A 2 -5.11 14.29 4.93
C THR A 2 -5.39 12.80 4.77
N SER A 3 -5.49 12.32 3.54
CA SER A 3 -5.79 10.91 3.25
C SER A 3 -4.66 10.00 3.75
N VAL A 4 -5.05 8.89 4.40
CA VAL A 4 -4.12 8.01 5.12
C VAL A 4 -3.36 7.10 4.16
N LEU A 5 -4.02 6.51 3.16
CA LEU A 5 -3.38 5.62 2.19
C LEU A 5 -2.25 6.30 1.37
N PRO A 6 -2.44 7.50 0.80
CA PRO A 6 -1.35 8.24 0.16
C PRO A 6 -0.20 8.55 1.11
N THR A 7 -0.50 8.91 2.36
CA THR A 7 0.53 9.14 3.39
C THR A 7 1.30 7.85 3.71
N TYR A 8 0.59 6.73 3.83
CA TYR A 8 1.17 5.41 4.02
C TYR A 8 2.07 5.01 2.85
N MET A 9 1.62 5.18 1.60
CA MET A 9 2.43 4.87 0.42
C MET A 9 3.70 5.73 0.35
N ALA A 10 3.58 7.04 0.62
CA ALA A 10 4.74 7.92 0.65
C ALA A 10 5.77 7.51 1.71
N ARG A 11 5.35 6.99 2.87
CA ARG A 11 6.26 6.41 3.87
C ARG A 11 6.88 5.11 3.39
N MET A 12 6.10 4.25 2.73
CA MET A 12 6.60 2.98 2.17
C MET A 12 7.60 3.14 1.03
N ASP A 13 7.63 4.32 0.41
CA ASP A 13 8.51 4.72 -0.69
C ASP A 13 9.75 5.50 -0.22
N SER A 14 9.83 5.85 1.07
CA SER A 14 10.97 6.58 1.61
C SER A 14 12.16 5.65 1.92
N ASP A 15 13.26 6.25 2.35
CA ASP A 15 14.44 5.56 2.86
C ASP A 15 14.21 4.83 4.21
N ASP A 16 13.07 5.09 4.85
CA ASP A 16 12.66 4.47 6.12
C ASP A 16 11.19 3.99 6.07
N PRO A 17 10.92 2.88 5.35
CA PRO A 17 9.57 2.33 5.22
C PRO A 17 9.00 1.82 6.55
N ALA A 18 9.82 1.62 7.58
CA ALA A 18 9.34 1.22 8.91
C ALA A 18 8.46 2.31 9.55
N ARG A 19 8.60 3.58 9.17
CA ARG A 19 7.72 4.67 9.65
C ARG A 19 6.28 4.51 9.21
N ALA A 20 5.99 3.69 8.21
CA ALA A 20 4.62 3.33 7.85
C ALA A 20 3.90 2.63 9.02
N LEU A 21 4.63 1.94 9.90
CA LEU A 21 4.09 1.29 11.10
C LEU A 21 3.41 2.29 12.04
N GLU A 22 3.86 3.54 12.12
CA GLU A 22 3.22 4.56 12.95
C GLU A 22 1.76 4.83 12.56
N LEU A 23 1.36 4.53 11.31
CA LEU A 23 -0.02 4.70 10.82
C LEU A 23 -0.92 3.49 11.13
N LEU A 24 -0.41 2.46 11.79
CA LEU A 24 -1.13 1.19 12.00
C LEU A 24 -1.54 1.03 13.46
N VAL A 25 -2.77 0.56 13.67
CA VAL A 25 -3.21 0.08 14.98
C VAL A 25 -2.45 -1.20 15.37
N PRO A 26 -2.32 -1.55 16.66
CA PRO A 26 -1.63 -2.78 17.08
C PRO A 26 -2.20 -4.06 16.47
N GLU A 27 -3.53 -4.14 16.37
CA GLU A 27 -4.31 -5.28 15.85
C GLU A 27 -4.49 -5.25 14.33
N PHE A 28 -3.63 -4.50 13.63
CA PHE A 28 -3.68 -4.33 12.19
C PHE A 28 -3.69 -5.67 11.45
N ARG A 29 -4.53 -5.77 10.42
CA ARG A 29 -4.63 -6.96 9.57
C ARG A 29 -4.40 -6.60 8.13
N PHE A 30 -3.67 -7.44 7.42
CA PHE A 30 -3.40 -7.20 6.02
C PHE A 30 -3.50 -8.46 5.16
N HIS A 31 -3.82 -8.22 3.90
CA HIS A 31 -3.71 -9.18 2.82
C HIS A 31 -3.17 -8.47 1.58
N ILE A 32 -2.03 -8.92 1.07
CA ILE A 32 -1.37 -8.39 -0.11
C ILE A 32 -1.22 -9.53 -1.10
N ALA A 33 -2.01 -9.48 -2.17
CA ALA A 33 -1.89 -10.37 -3.30
C ALA A 33 -0.81 -9.85 -4.26
N LEU A 34 0.24 -10.65 -4.45
CA LEU A 34 1.36 -10.40 -5.35
C LEU A 34 1.37 -11.47 -6.46
N PRO A 35 2.05 -11.23 -7.58
CA PRO A 35 2.25 -12.26 -8.59
C PRO A 35 2.89 -13.52 -7.98
N GLY A 36 2.16 -14.65 -8.04
CA GLY A 36 2.64 -15.96 -7.59
C GLY A 36 2.70 -16.19 -6.07
N ARG A 37 2.33 -15.22 -5.23
CA ARG A 37 2.30 -15.38 -3.77
C ARG A 37 1.38 -14.40 -3.07
N GLU A 38 1.07 -14.68 -1.82
CA GLU A 38 0.35 -13.76 -0.94
C GLU A 38 1.20 -13.44 0.29
N ALA A 39 1.02 -12.24 0.84
CA ALA A 39 1.50 -11.88 2.16
C ALA A 39 0.30 -11.49 3.03
N THR A 40 0.16 -12.15 4.18
CA THR A 40 -0.97 -11.95 5.09
C THR A 40 -0.48 -11.86 6.53
N GLY A 41 -1.19 -11.12 7.37
CA GLY A 41 -0.89 -11.06 8.80
C GLY A 41 -2.02 -10.44 9.60
N ARG A 42 -1.91 -10.56 10.93
CA ARG A 42 -2.96 -10.16 11.89
C ARG A 42 -2.44 -9.26 13.02
N SER A 43 -1.22 -8.76 12.88
CA SER A 43 -0.61 -7.84 13.82
C SER A 43 0.30 -6.83 13.13
N LYS A 44 0.64 -5.77 13.85
CA LYS A 44 1.67 -4.80 13.47
C LYS A 44 3.06 -5.44 13.31
N ASP A 45 3.38 -6.47 14.12
CA ASP A 45 4.65 -7.20 14.04
C ASP A 45 4.73 -8.07 12.78
N ASP A 46 3.64 -8.74 12.40
CA ASP A 46 3.57 -9.47 11.12
C ASP A 46 3.85 -8.52 9.93
N PHE A 47 3.33 -7.30 10.02
CA PHE A 47 3.55 -6.30 8.99
C PHE A 47 4.96 -5.72 8.99
N ALA A 48 5.55 -5.54 10.17
CA ALA A 48 6.96 -5.16 10.30
C ALA A 48 7.88 -6.24 9.67
N ALA A 49 7.60 -7.52 9.91
CA ALA A 49 8.31 -8.62 9.27
C ALA A 49 8.13 -8.61 7.74
N TYR A 50 6.93 -8.29 7.25
CA TYR A 50 6.70 -8.08 5.82
C TYR A 50 7.57 -6.96 5.25
N ILE A 51 7.61 -5.78 5.91
CA ILE A 51 8.44 -4.64 5.47
C ILE A 51 9.93 -5.01 5.46
N ALA A 52 10.42 -5.65 6.51
CA ALA A 52 11.82 -6.06 6.62
C ALA A 52 12.23 -7.09 5.56
N GLY A 53 11.29 -7.91 5.09
CA GLY A 53 11.48 -8.85 3.99
C GLY A 53 11.34 -8.25 2.59
N ARG A 54 11.01 -6.95 2.47
CA ARG A 54 11.00 -6.28 1.16
C ARG A 54 12.44 -6.05 0.70
N ASN A 55 12.71 -6.39 -0.55
CA ASN A 55 13.98 -5.99 -1.17
C ASN A 55 14.03 -4.47 -1.26
N ALA A 56 15.16 -3.87 -0.85
CA ALA A 56 15.43 -2.45 -1.00
C ALA A 56 15.61 -2.13 -2.50
N VAL A 57 14.49 -1.92 -3.19
CA VAL A 57 14.42 -1.44 -4.56
C VAL A 57 14.00 0.02 -4.51
N GLU A 58 14.53 0.85 -5.41
CA GLU A 58 14.01 2.20 -5.69
C GLU A 58 12.62 2.06 -6.31
N ARG A 59 11.63 1.80 -5.44
CA ARG A 59 10.25 1.48 -5.77
C ARG A 59 9.36 2.60 -5.27
N VAL A 60 8.57 3.17 -6.17
CA VAL A 60 7.66 4.28 -5.87
C VAL A 60 6.24 3.94 -6.30
N HIS A 61 5.26 4.23 -5.46
CA HIS A 61 3.84 4.14 -5.79
C HIS A 61 3.34 5.48 -6.36
N LYS A 62 3.07 5.52 -7.67
CA LYS A 62 2.41 6.66 -8.30
C LYS A 62 0.89 6.45 -8.26
N ILE A 63 0.20 7.21 -7.42
CA ILE A 63 -1.26 7.15 -7.27
C ILE A 63 -1.93 7.87 -8.46
N LEU A 64 -2.90 7.20 -9.09
CA LEU A 64 -3.64 7.70 -10.26
C LEU A 64 -5.12 7.96 -9.97
N ARG A 65 -5.71 7.21 -9.03
CA ARG A 65 -7.05 7.44 -8.49
C ARG A 65 -7.02 7.28 -6.98
N HIS A 66 -7.85 8.07 -6.32
CA HIS A 66 -8.06 8.00 -4.89
C HIS A 66 -9.53 8.29 -4.60
N SER A 67 -10.12 7.53 -3.70
CA SER A 67 -11.50 7.71 -3.26
C SER A 67 -11.64 7.37 -1.78
N CYS A 68 -12.61 8.02 -1.12
CA CYS A 68 -13.00 7.76 0.26
C CYS A 68 -14.52 7.52 0.29
N ASP A 69 -14.95 6.46 0.98
CA ASP A 69 -16.35 6.20 1.31
C ASP A 69 -16.46 5.74 2.76
N GLY A 70 -17.01 6.59 3.62
CA GLY A 70 -17.05 6.36 5.06
C GLY A 70 -15.65 6.17 5.66
N ASP A 71 -15.42 5.01 6.29
CA ASP A 71 -14.14 4.61 6.88
C ASP A 71 -13.21 3.88 5.89
N LEU A 72 -13.63 3.71 4.63
CA LEU A 72 -12.87 3.02 3.61
C LEU A 72 -12.17 4.02 2.68
N GLU A 73 -10.84 3.96 2.64
CA GLU A 73 -10.05 4.62 1.61
C GLU A 73 -9.62 3.62 0.55
N THR A 74 -9.59 4.07 -0.71
CA THR A 74 -9.10 3.29 -1.85
C THR A 74 -8.16 4.11 -2.69
N VAL A 75 -7.08 3.49 -3.18
CA VAL A 75 -6.16 4.06 -4.15
C VAL A 75 -5.91 3.06 -5.26
N TYR A 76 -5.89 3.57 -6.48
CA TYR A 76 -5.38 2.85 -7.64
C TYR A 76 -4.18 3.60 -8.19
N GLY A 77 -3.15 2.87 -8.57
CA GLY A 77 -1.94 3.48 -9.11
C GLY A 77 -1.05 2.48 -9.81
N MET A 78 0.15 2.95 -10.11
CA MET A 78 1.21 2.14 -10.73
C MET A 78 2.46 2.15 -9.85
N VAL A 79 3.21 1.07 -9.93
CA VAL A 79 4.53 0.94 -9.31
C VAL A 79 5.57 1.31 -10.34
N ILE A 80 6.49 2.18 -9.94
CA ILE A 80 7.66 2.57 -10.72
C ILE A 80 8.89 2.00 -10.01
N GLU A 81 9.71 1.24 -10.72
CA GLU A 81 11.01 0.75 -10.25
C GLU A 81 12.12 1.30 -11.14
N SER A 82 13.09 2.01 -10.54
CA SER A 82 14.20 2.67 -11.27
C SER A 82 13.73 3.45 -12.50
N GLY A 83 12.67 4.24 -12.34
CA GLY A 83 12.07 5.08 -13.37
C GLY A 83 11.19 4.36 -14.40
N LYS A 84 10.99 3.04 -14.29
CA LYS A 84 10.16 2.26 -15.22
C LYS A 84 8.89 1.78 -14.55
N ALA A 85 7.76 1.93 -15.24
CA ALA A 85 6.50 1.31 -14.85
C ALA A 85 6.65 -0.23 -14.87
N VAL A 86 6.34 -0.89 -13.75
CA VAL A 86 6.45 -2.36 -13.65
C VAL A 86 5.11 -3.06 -13.40
N GLY A 87 4.06 -2.30 -13.09
CA GLY A 87 2.72 -2.86 -12.91
C GLY A 87 1.78 -1.90 -12.18
N SER A 88 0.53 -2.33 -12.07
CA SER A 88 -0.55 -1.58 -11.41
C SER A 88 -0.93 -2.20 -10.08
N PHE A 89 -1.45 -1.37 -9.19
CA PHE A 89 -1.99 -1.79 -7.90
C PHE A 89 -3.34 -1.15 -7.60
N LEU A 90 -4.17 -1.92 -6.89
CA LEU A 90 -5.36 -1.44 -6.20
C LEU A 90 -5.19 -1.74 -4.71
N SER A 91 -5.25 -0.70 -3.88
CA SER A 91 -5.18 -0.85 -2.44
C SER A 91 -6.39 -0.21 -1.77
N ALA A 92 -6.84 -0.83 -0.69
CA ALA A 92 -7.91 -0.36 0.14
C ALA A 92 -7.52 -0.47 1.62
N ALA A 93 -8.00 0.46 2.44
CA ALA A 93 -7.79 0.45 3.88
C ALA A 93 -9.03 0.90 4.63
N VAL A 94 -9.31 0.21 5.73
CA VAL A 94 -10.24 0.72 6.74
C VAL A 94 -9.45 1.63 7.68
N VAL A 95 -9.87 2.88 7.79
CA VAL A 95 -9.24 3.95 8.56
C VAL A 95 -10.08 4.25 9.79
N THR A 96 -9.44 4.26 10.97
CA THR A 96 -10.09 4.59 12.24
C THR A 96 -10.38 6.09 12.33
N PRO A 97 -11.29 6.53 13.22
CA PRO A 97 -11.53 7.95 13.47
C PRO A 97 -10.27 8.74 13.83
N ASP A 98 -9.29 8.08 14.46
CA ASP A 98 -7.99 8.66 14.84
C ASP A 98 -6.96 8.66 13.70
N GLY A 99 -7.36 8.33 12.47
CA GLY A 99 -6.50 8.39 11.28
C GLY A 99 -5.47 7.27 11.16
N HIS A 100 -5.74 6.11 11.77
CA HIS A 100 -4.87 4.93 11.66
C HIS A 100 -5.52 3.85 10.79
N MET A 101 -4.73 3.04 10.11
CA MET A 101 -5.22 1.89 9.35
C MET A 101 -5.47 0.72 10.29
N ALA A 102 -6.70 0.19 10.26
CA ALA A 102 -7.11 -1.01 10.99
C ALA A 102 -6.99 -2.27 10.11
N ARG A 103 -7.28 -2.14 8.82
CA ARG A 103 -7.20 -3.23 7.85
C ARG A 103 -6.65 -2.70 6.53
N TYR A 104 -5.88 -3.52 5.84
CA TYR A 104 -5.33 -3.19 4.53
C TYR A 104 -5.46 -4.36 3.58
N GLN A 105 -5.93 -4.08 2.37
CA GLN A 105 -5.89 -5.03 1.27
C GLN A 105 -5.18 -4.40 0.10
N SER A 106 -4.33 -5.16 -0.56
CA SER A 106 -3.67 -4.72 -1.78
C SER A 106 -3.58 -5.85 -2.79
N TYR A 107 -3.81 -5.50 -4.04
CA TYR A 107 -3.62 -6.36 -5.19
C TYR A 107 -2.64 -5.67 -6.13
N PHE A 108 -1.56 -6.35 -6.47
CA PHE A 108 -0.56 -5.89 -7.43
C PHE A 108 -0.44 -6.88 -8.59
N THR A 109 -0.39 -6.35 -9.81
CA THR A 109 -0.26 -7.13 -11.05
C THR A 109 0.71 -6.46 -12.01
N THR A 110 1.40 -7.26 -12.81
CA THR A 110 2.33 -6.81 -13.86
C THR A 110 1.78 -7.02 -15.27
N THR A 111 0.56 -7.55 -15.39
CA THR A 111 -0.02 -8.00 -16.67
C THR A 111 -1.39 -7.38 -16.97
N TYR A 112 -1.93 -6.57 -16.07
CA TYR A 112 -3.25 -5.97 -16.22
C TYR A 112 -3.30 -4.58 -15.59
N ASP A 113 -3.83 -3.62 -16.33
CA ASP A 113 -4.13 -2.28 -15.86
C ASP A 113 -5.66 -2.07 -15.90
N LEU A 114 -6.23 -1.58 -14.81
CA LEU A 114 -7.67 -1.31 -14.71
C LEU A 114 -8.08 -0.07 -15.52
N ILE A 115 -7.16 0.87 -15.71
CA ILE A 115 -7.35 2.09 -16.49
C ILE A 115 -6.15 2.25 -17.43
N ASP A 116 -6.36 3.00 -18.51
CA ASP A 116 -5.25 3.41 -19.38
C ASP A 116 -4.22 4.21 -18.59
N LEU A 117 -2.96 3.79 -18.69
CA LEU A 117 -1.86 4.46 -18.01
C LEU A 117 -1.51 5.77 -18.74
N PRO A 118 -1.21 6.84 -17.99
CA PRO A 118 -0.72 8.07 -18.59
C PRO A 118 0.63 7.83 -19.27
N GLU A 119 0.82 8.42 -20.44
CA GLU A 119 2.10 8.44 -21.18
C GLU A 119 3.25 9.03 -20.37
#